data_AF-A0A2D9HS81-F1
#
_entry.id   AF-A0A2D9HS81-F1
#
_cell.length_a   1.000
_cell.length_b   1.000
_cell.length_c   1.000
_cell.angle_alpha   90.00
_cell.angle_beta   90.00
_cell.angle_gamma   90.00
#
_symmetry.space_group_name_H-M   'P 1'
#
loop_
_entity.id
_entity.type
_entity.pdbx_description
1 polymer ?
#
loop_
_entity_poly.entity_id
_entity_poly.type
_entity_poly.pdbx_seq_one_letter_code
_entity_poly.pdbx_strand_id
1 'polypeptide(L)'
;MYNKIVRHYLAQLPDSEDPIITDTSKVVSTLNSLCVEMDQRYELLKAAQCRNIKEYNAKFAKRKIVPGLADGHPDNGKDIHRLGHHYMPYIVLVVDEFADLIMTAGKEVETPIARLAQLARAIGIHLIIATQRPSVNIITGTIKANFPARVAFRVTSKIDSRTILDAGGADQLIGRGDLLMSTGNDLIRLQCGFVDTPEVEKICEFVGSQQGFAQSYELPPPPAEASESSGGIDQEDRDPMFEDAARVLVMHQQGSTSLLQRKLKLGYNRAGRLIDQLEAAGIIGPFEGSKARKVLVPDEASLEQLLQSSSTTTE
;
A
#
# COMPACT_ATOMS: atom_id res chain seq x y z
N MET A 1 24.34 -4.82 8.02
CA MET A 1 24.17 -6.22 8.47
C MET A 1 23.21 -7.01 7.58
N TYR A 2 21.95 -6.56 7.41
CA TYR A 2 20.91 -7.31 6.68
C TYR A 2 21.14 -7.47 5.16
N ASN A 3 22.02 -6.67 4.54
CA ASN A 3 22.37 -6.84 3.13
C ASN A 3 22.96 -8.25 2.82
N LYS A 4 23.45 -8.97 3.82
CA LYS A 4 23.93 -10.35 3.68
C LYS A 4 22.82 -11.36 3.40
N ILE A 5 21.55 -11.03 3.69
CA ILE A 5 20.41 -11.98 3.61
C ILE A 5 19.35 -11.59 2.57
N VAL A 6 19.65 -10.61 1.70
CA VAL A 6 18.71 -10.09 0.68
C VAL A 6 18.21 -11.20 -0.23
N ARG A 7 19.12 -12.06 -0.69
CA ARG A 7 18.83 -13.18 -1.60
C ARG A 7 18.26 -14.42 -0.90
N HIS A 8 17.88 -14.31 0.38
CA HIS A 8 17.38 -15.44 1.16
C HIS A 8 15.95 -15.21 1.62
N TYR A 9 15.71 -14.12 2.34
CA TYR A 9 14.45 -13.92 3.06
C TYR A 9 13.80 -12.54 2.83
N LEU A 10 14.42 -11.66 2.04
CA LEU A 10 13.90 -10.32 1.82
C LEU A 10 13.13 -10.22 0.50
N ALA A 11 12.04 -9.46 0.56
CA ALA A 11 11.27 -9.05 -0.61
C ALA A 11 11.59 -7.59 -0.94
N GLN A 12 11.53 -7.23 -2.22
CA GLN A 12 11.81 -5.88 -2.70
C GLN A 12 10.85 -5.46 -3.81
N LEU A 13 10.64 -4.15 -3.95
CA LEU A 13 10.00 -3.61 -5.15
C LEU A 13 10.96 -3.76 -6.35
N PRO A 14 10.44 -3.94 -7.59
CA PRO A 14 11.26 -4.14 -8.79
C PRO A 14 12.32 -3.05 -9.02
N ASP A 15 11.97 -1.79 -8.73
CA ASP A 15 12.83 -0.62 -8.94
C ASP A 15 13.58 -0.17 -7.67
N SER A 16 13.59 -0.98 -6.61
CA SER A 16 14.28 -0.65 -5.36
C SER A 16 15.62 -1.37 -5.26
N GLU A 17 16.68 -0.58 -5.06
CA GLU A 17 18.03 -1.11 -4.80
C GLU A 17 18.16 -1.76 -3.42
N ASP A 18 17.41 -1.25 -2.44
CA ASP A 18 17.42 -1.73 -1.06
C ASP A 18 16.07 -2.36 -0.67
N PRO A 19 16.07 -3.54 -0.02
CA PRO A 19 14.85 -4.16 0.50
C PRO A 19 14.36 -3.55 1.81
N ILE A 20 15.23 -2.82 2.52
CA ILE A 20 14.86 -2.09 3.74
C ILE A 20 14.45 -0.69 3.34
N ILE A 21 13.20 -0.36 3.61
CA ILE A 21 12.62 0.92 3.20
C ILE A 21 12.76 1.91 4.35
N THR A 22 13.45 3.02 4.07
CA THR A 22 13.63 4.14 5.00
C THR A 22 12.86 5.39 4.59
N ASP A 23 12.51 5.51 3.31
CA ASP A 23 11.75 6.62 2.74
C ASP A 23 10.25 6.38 2.86
N THR A 24 9.52 7.31 3.46
CA THR A 24 8.07 7.23 3.69
C THR A 24 7.27 7.18 2.39
N SER A 25 7.74 7.81 1.31
CA SER A 25 7.09 7.74 0.00
C SER A 25 7.09 6.30 -0.56
N LYS A 26 8.25 5.63 -0.44
CA LYS A 26 8.41 4.23 -0.84
C LYS A 26 7.61 3.27 0.04
N VAL A 27 7.32 3.63 1.30
CA VAL A 27 6.48 2.81 2.19
C VAL A 27 5.06 2.70 1.66
N VAL A 28 4.43 3.82 1.26
CA VAL A 28 3.06 3.81 0.72
C VAL A 28 2.99 2.94 -0.53
N SER A 29 3.92 3.14 -1.46
CA SER A 29 4.08 2.32 -2.66
C SER A 29 4.24 0.82 -2.33
N THR A 30 5.07 0.47 -1.34
CA THR A 30 5.27 -0.92 -0.93
C THR A 30 4.02 -1.54 -0.31
N LEU A 31 3.28 -0.80 0.52
CA LEU A 31 2.03 -1.27 1.11
C LEU A 31 0.96 -1.52 0.04
N ASN A 32 0.91 -0.68 -0.98
CA ASN A 32 0.02 -0.85 -2.13
C ASN A 32 0.44 -2.04 -3.00
N SER A 33 1.74 -2.24 -3.22
CA SER A 33 2.28 -3.42 -3.89
C SER A 33 1.93 -4.72 -3.13
N LEU A 34 2.06 -4.74 -1.80
CA LEU A 34 1.62 -5.89 -0.98
C LEU A 34 0.11 -6.14 -1.07
N CYS A 35 -0.69 -5.08 -1.24
CA CYS A 35 -2.12 -5.21 -1.50
C CYS A 35 -2.39 -5.88 -2.86
N VAL A 36 -1.62 -5.53 -3.90
CA VAL A 36 -1.70 -6.20 -5.22
C VAL A 36 -1.28 -7.67 -5.11
N GLU A 37 -0.18 -7.96 -4.41
CA GLU A 37 0.26 -9.33 -4.15
C GLU A 37 -0.83 -10.14 -3.44
N MET A 38 -1.48 -9.57 -2.42
CA MET A 38 -2.61 -10.21 -1.74
C MET A 38 -3.74 -10.57 -2.72
N ASP A 39 -4.12 -9.65 -3.60
CA ASP A 39 -5.20 -9.86 -4.58
C ASP A 39 -4.82 -10.93 -5.63
N GLN A 40 -3.58 -10.90 -6.13
CA GLN A 40 -3.07 -11.91 -7.07
C GLN A 40 -3.06 -13.31 -6.44
N ARG A 41 -2.63 -13.43 -5.17
CA ARG A 41 -2.66 -14.70 -4.45
C ARG A 41 -4.08 -15.23 -4.26
N TYR A 42 -5.06 -14.34 -4.06
CA TYR A 42 -6.46 -14.74 -3.98
C TYR A 42 -6.98 -15.33 -5.29
N GLU A 43 -6.65 -14.74 -6.43
CA GLU A 43 -7.02 -15.29 -7.74
C GLU A 43 -6.35 -16.65 -7.99
N LEU A 44 -5.08 -16.82 -7.59
CA LEU A 44 -4.41 -18.13 -7.65
C LEU A 44 -5.09 -19.19 -6.77
N LEU A 45 -5.50 -18.83 -5.55
CA LEU A 45 -6.26 -19.73 -4.67
C LEU A 45 -7.59 -20.12 -5.31
N LYS A 46 -8.32 -19.16 -5.87
CA LYS A 46 -9.61 -19.37 -6.53
C LYS A 46 -9.48 -20.28 -7.75
N ALA A 47 -8.51 -20.01 -8.63
CA ALA A 47 -8.22 -20.85 -9.80
C ALA A 47 -7.86 -22.29 -9.41
N ALA A 48 -7.09 -22.46 -8.33
CA ALA A 48 -6.71 -23.78 -7.81
C ALA A 48 -7.76 -24.42 -6.88
N GLN A 49 -8.92 -23.78 -6.68
CA GLN A 49 -9.97 -24.19 -5.75
C GLN A 49 -9.43 -24.53 -4.36
N CYS A 50 -8.60 -23.62 -3.81
CA CYS A 50 -7.97 -23.76 -2.50
C CYS A 50 -8.51 -22.71 -1.53
N ARG A 51 -8.60 -23.05 -0.25
CA ARG A 51 -9.06 -22.11 0.79
C ARG A 51 -7.94 -21.26 1.38
N ASN A 52 -6.70 -21.74 1.32
CA ASN A 52 -5.55 -21.07 1.90
C ASN A 52 -4.24 -21.50 1.22
N ILE A 53 -3.18 -20.73 1.50
CA ILE A 53 -1.82 -20.93 0.98
C ILE A 53 -1.26 -22.33 1.26
N LYS A 54 -1.57 -22.92 2.43
CA LYS A 54 -1.06 -24.26 2.80
C LYS A 54 -1.63 -25.34 1.89
N GLU A 55 -2.94 -25.29 1.64
CA GLU A 55 -3.61 -26.20 0.72
C GLU A 55 -3.08 -26.03 -0.71
N TYR A 56 -2.98 -24.77 -1.15
CA TYR A 56 -2.46 -24.43 -2.47
C TYR A 56 -1.03 -24.94 -2.68
N ASN A 57 -0.11 -24.64 -1.78
CA ASN A 57 1.28 -25.07 -1.88
C ASN A 57 1.40 -26.61 -1.84
N ALA A 58 0.54 -27.29 -1.07
CA ALA A 58 0.49 -28.75 -1.07
C ALA A 58 -0.01 -29.33 -2.40
N LYS A 59 -1.00 -28.69 -3.06
CA LYS A 59 -1.43 -29.07 -4.42
C LYS A 59 -0.35 -28.76 -5.46
N PHE A 60 0.28 -27.59 -5.38
CA PHE A 60 1.37 -27.17 -6.26
C PHE A 60 2.54 -28.15 -6.22
N ALA A 61 3.05 -28.47 -5.02
CA ALA A 61 4.17 -29.39 -4.84
C ALA A 61 3.87 -30.81 -5.36
N LYS A 62 2.60 -31.24 -5.30
CA LYS A 62 2.15 -32.54 -5.81
C LYS A 62 1.75 -32.51 -7.29
N ARG A 63 1.86 -31.37 -7.97
CA ARG A 63 1.38 -31.13 -9.35
C ARG A 63 -0.10 -31.50 -9.53
N LYS A 64 -0.91 -31.19 -8.51
CA LYS A 64 -2.36 -31.47 -8.45
C LYS A 64 -3.24 -30.23 -8.66
N ILE A 65 -2.63 -29.11 -9.04
CA ILE A 65 -3.40 -27.95 -9.50
C ILE A 65 -3.91 -28.32 -10.88
N VAL A 66 -5.21 -28.58 -10.97
CA VAL A 66 -5.90 -28.73 -12.24
C VAL A 66 -6.32 -27.30 -12.64
N PRO A 67 -5.82 -26.77 -13.77
CA PRO A 67 -6.30 -25.50 -14.29
C PRO A 67 -7.82 -25.51 -14.37
N GLY A 68 -8.47 -24.45 -13.89
CA GLY A 68 -9.91 -24.29 -14.10
C GLY A 68 -10.21 -24.39 -15.60
N LEU A 69 -11.27 -25.12 -15.96
CA LEU A 69 -11.83 -25.19 -17.31
C LEU A 69 -12.42 -23.82 -17.75
N ALA A 70 -11.63 -22.76 -17.76
CA ALA A 70 -12.10 -21.45 -18.21
C ALA A 70 -12.17 -21.37 -19.74
N ASP A 71 -11.31 -22.11 -20.47
CA ASP A 71 -11.05 -21.80 -21.89
C ASP A 71 -11.35 -22.98 -22.85
N GLY A 72 -11.98 -24.06 -22.39
CA GLY A 72 -12.37 -25.18 -23.26
C GLY A 72 -11.21 -25.94 -23.93
N HIS A 73 -9.96 -25.62 -23.60
CA HIS A 73 -8.78 -26.31 -24.12
C HIS A 73 -8.39 -27.49 -23.22
N PRO A 74 -8.25 -28.71 -23.77
CA PRO A 74 -7.73 -29.84 -23.04
C PRO A 74 -6.22 -29.62 -22.83
N ASP A 75 -5.85 -28.90 -21.77
CA ASP A 75 -4.45 -28.75 -21.40
C ASP A 75 -4.00 -29.96 -20.58
N ASN A 76 -2.89 -30.55 -20.99
CA ASN A 76 -2.40 -31.85 -20.52
C ASN A 76 -1.72 -31.77 -19.14
N GLY A 77 -2.06 -30.76 -18.32
CA GLY A 77 -1.49 -30.52 -16.99
C GLY A 77 0.01 -30.25 -16.98
N LYS A 78 0.62 -29.95 -18.15
CA LYS A 78 2.08 -29.93 -18.30
C LYS A 78 2.73 -28.57 -18.11
N ASP A 79 1.98 -27.47 -18.06
CA ASP A 79 2.59 -26.15 -17.94
C ASP A 79 1.80 -25.18 -17.04
N ILE A 80 1.54 -25.58 -15.79
CA ILE A 80 0.89 -24.72 -14.78
C ILE A 80 1.62 -23.36 -14.57
N HIS A 81 2.91 -23.30 -14.91
CA HIS A 81 3.69 -22.07 -14.90
C HIS A 81 3.24 -21.06 -15.98
N ARG A 82 2.81 -21.54 -17.16
CA ARG A 82 2.20 -20.67 -18.20
C ARG A 82 0.90 -20.03 -17.71
N LEU A 83 0.21 -20.69 -16.79
CA LEU A 83 -1.02 -20.19 -16.16
C LEU A 83 -0.73 -19.32 -14.92
N GLY A 84 0.53 -18.94 -14.69
CA GLY A 84 0.95 -18.07 -13.59
C GLY A 84 1.07 -18.77 -12.23
N HIS A 85 0.78 -20.08 -12.14
CA HIS A 85 0.93 -20.80 -10.87
C HIS A 85 2.40 -20.98 -10.51
N HIS A 86 2.73 -20.59 -9.29
CA HIS A 86 4.04 -20.78 -8.66
C HIS A 86 3.86 -21.10 -7.18
N TYR A 87 4.92 -21.55 -6.51
CA TYR A 87 4.91 -21.77 -5.06
C TYR A 87 4.85 -20.42 -4.34
N MET A 88 3.91 -20.24 -3.42
CA MET A 88 3.76 -18.98 -2.69
C MET A 88 4.50 -19.04 -1.35
N PRO A 89 5.56 -18.24 -1.12
CA PRO A 89 6.18 -18.14 0.20
C PRO A 89 5.29 -17.32 1.16
N TYR A 90 5.45 -17.54 2.47
CA TYR A 90 4.89 -16.61 3.45
C TYR A 90 5.64 -15.29 3.40
N ILE A 91 4.92 -14.18 3.46
CA ILE A 91 5.49 -12.83 3.54
C ILE A 91 5.20 -12.29 4.95
N VAL A 92 6.22 -11.71 5.59
CA VAL A 92 6.07 -11.02 6.87
C VAL A 92 6.50 -9.58 6.69
N LEU A 93 5.54 -8.65 6.78
CA LEU A 93 5.81 -7.22 6.81
C LEU A 93 6.14 -6.82 8.25
N VAL A 94 7.33 -6.26 8.46
CA VAL A 94 7.77 -5.75 9.77
C VAL A 94 7.91 -4.23 9.69
N VAL A 95 7.25 -3.52 10.59
CA VAL A 95 7.34 -2.06 10.75
C VAL A 95 7.87 -1.78 12.15
N ASP A 96 9.08 -1.24 12.26
CA ASP A 96 9.74 -1.02 13.56
C ASP A 96 9.16 0.19 14.34
N GLU A 97 8.90 1.30 13.64
CA GLU A 97 8.28 2.49 14.23
C GLU A 97 7.10 2.95 13.40
N PHE A 98 5.95 2.35 13.66
CA PHE A 98 4.70 2.63 12.97
C PHE A 98 4.22 4.07 13.16
N ALA A 99 4.55 4.72 14.30
CA ALA A 99 4.10 6.06 14.57
C ALA A 99 4.63 7.09 13.57
N ASP A 100 5.89 6.94 13.15
CA ASP A 100 6.51 7.88 12.22
C ASP A 100 5.81 7.82 10.85
N LEU A 101 5.40 6.62 10.40
CA LEU A 101 4.64 6.46 9.17
C LEU A 101 3.26 7.12 9.22
N ILE A 102 2.54 6.93 10.32
CA ILE A 102 1.22 7.56 10.51
C ILE A 102 1.33 9.07 10.62
N MET A 103 2.37 9.59 11.27
CA MET A 103 2.57 11.03 11.39
C MET A 103 2.94 11.68 10.05
N THR A 104 3.59 10.95 9.14
CA THR A 104 3.96 11.48 7.83
C THR A 104 2.87 11.30 6.77
N ALA A 105 2.27 10.12 6.66
CA ALA A 105 1.36 9.75 5.57
C ALA A 105 -0.06 9.41 6.03
N GLY A 106 -0.30 9.32 7.34
CA GLY A 106 -1.63 9.16 7.93
C GLY A 106 -2.45 8.04 7.31
N LYS A 107 -3.55 8.42 6.66
CA LYS A 107 -4.53 7.48 6.09
C LYS A 107 -3.97 6.63 4.94
N GLU A 108 -2.98 7.13 4.21
CA GLU A 108 -2.36 6.40 3.09
C GLU A 108 -1.57 5.18 3.58
N VAL A 109 -1.15 5.18 4.85
CA VAL A 109 -0.51 4.03 5.51
C VAL A 109 -1.52 3.20 6.30
N GLU A 110 -2.42 3.85 7.05
CA GLU A 110 -3.40 3.15 7.91
C GLU A 110 -4.34 2.24 7.09
N THR A 111 -4.82 2.73 5.95
CA THR A 111 -5.80 2.02 5.10
C THR A 111 -5.26 0.69 4.54
N PRO A 112 -4.11 0.64 3.85
CA PRO A 112 -3.59 -0.61 3.33
C PRO A 112 -3.15 -1.57 4.45
N ILE A 113 -2.63 -1.07 5.57
CA ILE A 113 -2.30 -1.93 6.74
C ILE A 113 -3.55 -2.59 7.30
N ALA A 114 -4.64 -1.83 7.49
CA ALA A 114 -5.90 -2.38 7.95
C ALA A 114 -6.46 -3.43 6.98
N ARG A 115 -6.43 -3.14 5.67
CA ARG A 115 -6.87 -4.08 4.62
C ARG A 115 -6.06 -5.38 4.63
N LEU A 116 -4.73 -5.29 4.68
CA LEU A 116 -3.84 -6.44 4.75
C LEU A 116 -4.11 -7.25 6.02
N ALA A 117 -4.18 -6.61 7.19
CA ALA A 117 -4.45 -7.31 8.44
C ALA A 117 -5.82 -8.02 8.45
N GLN A 118 -6.82 -7.45 7.77
CA GLN A 118 -8.16 -8.04 7.68
C GLN A 118 -8.22 -9.27 6.77
N LEU A 119 -7.58 -9.22 5.60
CA LEU A 119 -7.80 -10.19 4.53
C LEU A 119 -6.63 -11.17 4.34
N ALA A 120 -5.41 -10.79 4.71
CA ALA A 120 -4.23 -11.49 4.20
C ALA A 120 -3.92 -12.84 4.87
N ARG A 121 -4.62 -13.20 5.96
CA ARG A 121 -4.38 -14.43 6.73
C ARG A 121 -4.42 -15.70 5.87
N ALA A 122 -5.38 -15.82 4.96
CA ALA A 122 -5.56 -17.03 4.16
C ALA A 122 -4.49 -17.18 3.06
N ILE A 123 -3.96 -16.05 2.58
CA ILE A 123 -2.98 -15.97 1.49
C ILE A 123 -1.52 -15.88 1.97
N GLY A 124 -1.30 -15.94 3.30
CA GLY A 124 0.02 -16.08 3.89
C GLY A 124 0.86 -14.80 3.96
N ILE A 125 0.24 -13.63 4.06
CA ILE A 125 0.93 -12.38 4.40
C ILE A 125 0.56 -12.02 5.85
N HIS A 126 1.58 -11.75 6.65
CA HIS A 126 1.46 -11.46 8.09
C HIS A 126 2.15 -10.13 8.41
N LEU A 127 1.60 -9.41 9.39
CA LEU A 127 2.07 -8.08 9.75
C LEU A 127 2.55 -8.07 11.20
N ILE A 128 3.72 -7.47 11.41
CA ILE A 128 4.27 -7.11 12.72
C ILE A 128 4.49 -5.60 12.70
N ILE A 129 3.77 -4.89 13.56
CA ILE A 129 3.93 -3.45 13.74
C ILE A 129 4.41 -3.19 15.16
N ALA A 130 5.47 -2.40 15.29
CA ALA A 130 6.03 -1.94 16.54
C ALA A 130 5.97 -0.41 16.59
N THR A 131 5.95 0.12 17.81
CA THR A 131 6.02 1.56 18.05
C THR A 131 6.43 1.82 19.48
N GLN A 132 7.18 2.90 19.70
CA GLN A 132 7.48 3.42 21.04
C GLN A 132 6.49 4.48 21.50
N ARG A 133 5.52 4.88 20.66
CA ARG A 133 4.54 5.94 20.94
C ARG A 133 3.12 5.38 21.08
N PRO A 134 2.76 4.76 22.23
CA PRO A 134 1.48 4.11 22.45
C PRO A 134 0.34 5.11 22.73
N SER A 135 0.05 5.98 21.77
CA SER A 135 -1.05 6.96 21.82
C SER A 135 -2.25 6.51 20.98
N VAL A 136 -3.45 6.99 21.33
CA VAL A 136 -4.70 6.67 20.61
C VAL A 136 -4.68 7.14 19.15
N ASN A 137 -3.90 8.18 18.86
CA ASN A 137 -3.75 8.72 17.49
C ASN A 137 -2.87 7.82 16.61
N ILE A 138 -2.01 7.00 17.21
CA ILE A 138 -1.17 6.03 16.48
C ILE A 138 -1.85 4.66 16.48
N ILE A 139 -2.28 4.18 17.65
CA ILE A 139 -2.97 2.90 17.83
C ILE A 139 -4.48 3.16 17.77
N THR A 140 -4.96 3.46 16.57
CA THR A 140 -6.37 3.79 16.33
C THR A 140 -7.29 2.59 16.58
N GLY A 141 -8.61 2.84 16.68
CA GLY A 141 -9.60 1.77 16.77
C GLY A 141 -9.55 0.80 15.58
N THR A 142 -9.30 1.32 14.37
CA THR A 142 -9.14 0.52 13.14
C THR A 142 -7.96 -0.44 13.24
N ILE A 143 -6.82 0.04 13.75
CA ILE A 143 -5.64 -0.80 13.97
C ILE A 143 -5.96 -1.85 15.03
N LYS A 144 -6.52 -1.47 16.19
CA LYS A 144 -6.86 -2.44 17.24
C LYS A 144 -7.83 -3.53 16.76
N ALA A 145 -8.81 -3.19 15.93
CA ALA A 145 -9.79 -4.13 15.42
C ALA A 145 -9.18 -5.23 14.53
N ASN A 146 -8.09 -4.93 13.82
CA ASN A 146 -7.46 -5.86 12.87
C ASN A 146 -6.23 -6.60 13.44
N PHE A 147 -5.71 -6.17 14.58
CA PHE A 147 -4.56 -6.80 15.26
C PHE A 147 -4.98 -7.36 16.63
N PRO A 148 -5.51 -8.60 16.68
CA PRO A 148 -6.00 -9.21 17.92
C PRO A 148 -4.87 -9.68 18.85
N ALA A 149 -3.70 -10.05 18.29
CA ALA A 149 -2.51 -10.39 19.06
C ALA A 149 -1.71 -9.12 19.32
N ARG A 150 -1.47 -8.82 20.60
CA ARG A 150 -0.81 -7.59 21.04
C ARG A 150 0.23 -7.89 22.10
N VAL A 151 1.33 -7.18 22.05
CA VAL A 151 2.44 -7.30 22.99
C VAL A 151 2.75 -5.91 23.52
N ALA A 152 2.84 -5.78 24.84
CA ALA A 152 3.33 -4.57 25.49
C ALA A 152 4.54 -4.90 26.36
N PHE A 153 5.66 -4.27 26.06
CA PHE A 153 6.77 -4.14 27.01
C PHE A 153 6.42 -3.09 28.08
N ARG A 154 7.35 -2.86 29.01
CA ARG A 154 7.19 -1.81 30.02
C ARG A 154 6.84 -0.47 29.37
N VAL A 155 5.72 0.10 29.78
CA VAL A 155 5.28 1.45 29.41
C VAL A 155 5.35 2.39 30.61
N THR A 156 5.23 3.70 30.37
CA THR A 156 5.34 4.73 31.41
C THR A 156 4.07 4.87 32.24
N SER A 157 2.89 4.63 31.64
CA SER A 157 1.61 4.87 32.31
C SER A 157 0.59 3.75 32.09
N LYS A 158 -0.37 3.66 33.02
CA LYS A 158 -1.54 2.78 32.90
C LYS A 158 -2.42 3.14 31.70
N ILE A 159 -2.37 4.39 31.23
CA ILE A 159 -3.08 4.85 30.03
C ILE A 159 -2.47 4.18 28.79
N ASP A 160 -1.14 4.23 28.66
CA ASP A 160 -0.42 3.59 27.55
C ASP A 160 -0.65 2.08 27.51
N SER A 161 -0.65 1.43 28.69
CA SER A 161 -0.98 0.00 28.80
C SER A 161 -2.36 -0.29 28.21
N ARG A 162 -3.36 0.54 28.53
CA ARG A 162 -4.72 0.39 27.98
C ARG A 162 -4.80 0.73 26.51
N THR A 163 -4.01 1.68 26.00
CA THR A 163 -3.95 1.96 24.57
C THR A 163 -3.51 0.73 23.79
N ILE A 164 -2.52 -0.02 24.29
CA ILE A 164 -1.98 -1.21 23.61
C ILE A 164 -2.86 -2.45 23.86
N LEU A 165 -3.18 -2.76 25.12
CA LEU A 165 -3.74 -4.06 25.51
C LEU A 165 -5.24 -4.04 25.79
N ASP A 166 -5.87 -2.86 25.79
CA ASP A 166 -7.20 -2.62 26.39
C ASP A 166 -7.27 -3.01 27.88
N ALA A 167 -6.12 -3.23 28.52
CA ALA A 167 -5.95 -3.63 29.91
C ALA A 167 -4.76 -2.89 30.57
N GLY A 168 -4.78 -2.76 31.89
CA GLY A 168 -3.63 -2.26 32.66
C GLY A 168 -2.58 -3.33 32.91
N GLY A 169 -1.42 -2.94 33.45
CA GLY A 169 -0.40 -3.87 33.94
C GLY A 169 0.95 -3.74 33.25
N ALA A 170 1.00 -3.23 32.02
CA ALA A 170 2.28 -3.02 31.32
C ALA A 170 3.14 -1.94 31.99
N ASP A 171 2.51 -1.01 32.72
CA ASP A 171 3.18 0.01 33.54
C ASP A 171 3.90 -0.57 34.77
N GLN A 172 3.56 -1.79 35.17
CA GLN A 172 4.13 -2.50 36.31
C GLN A 172 5.26 -3.47 35.92
N LEU A 173 5.56 -3.59 34.63
CA LEU A 173 6.64 -4.44 34.14
C LEU A 173 8.00 -3.90 34.56
N ILE A 174 8.98 -4.79 34.74
CA ILE A 174 10.32 -4.44 35.21
C ILE A 174 11.25 -4.01 34.06
N GLY A 175 10.82 -4.17 32.80
CA GLY A 175 11.62 -3.90 31.59
C GLY A 175 12.54 -5.08 31.23
N ARG A 176 13.57 -4.83 30.41
CA ARG A 176 14.60 -5.82 30.03
C ARG A 176 14.03 -7.16 29.53
N GLY A 177 13.04 -7.09 28.64
CA GLY A 177 12.40 -8.28 28.05
C GLY A 177 11.14 -8.77 28.77
N ASP A 178 10.78 -8.20 29.93
CA ASP A 178 9.49 -8.47 30.60
C ASP A 178 8.35 -7.82 29.81
N LEU A 179 7.34 -8.63 29.45
CA LEU A 179 6.22 -8.20 28.60
C LEU A 179 4.89 -8.83 29.02
N LEU A 180 3.81 -8.21 28.57
CA LEU A 180 2.46 -8.78 28.56
C LEU A 180 2.03 -9.04 27.12
N MET A 181 1.51 -10.22 26.87
CA MET A 181 0.91 -10.62 25.60
C MET A 181 -0.59 -10.84 25.77
N SER A 182 -1.38 -10.24 24.90
CA SER A 182 -2.81 -10.49 24.78
C SER A 182 -3.09 -11.16 23.43
N THR A 183 -3.84 -12.26 23.46
CA THR A 183 -4.34 -12.94 22.25
C THR A 183 -5.85 -12.82 22.11
N GLY A 184 -6.44 -11.77 22.71
CA GLY A 184 -7.87 -11.47 22.69
C GLY A 184 -8.52 -11.58 24.07
N ASN A 185 -8.43 -12.75 24.72
CA ASN A 185 -9.14 -13.01 25.98
C ASN A 185 -8.21 -13.07 27.21
N ASP A 186 -7.00 -13.61 27.03
CA ASP A 186 -6.07 -13.83 28.12
C ASP A 186 -4.89 -12.87 28.05
N LEU A 187 -4.49 -12.36 29.22
CA LEU A 187 -3.30 -11.54 29.37
C LEU A 187 -2.21 -12.37 30.05
N ILE A 188 -1.15 -12.68 29.29
CA ILE A 188 -0.08 -13.58 29.72
C ILE A 188 1.19 -12.76 29.92
N ARG A 189 1.80 -12.86 31.10
CA ARG A 189 3.12 -12.27 31.36
C ARG A 189 4.23 -13.23 30.92
N LEU A 190 5.17 -12.73 30.13
CA LEU A 190 6.26 -13.50 29.55
C LEU A 190 7.58 -12.75 29.69
N GLN A 191 8.69 -13.49 29.62
CA GLN A 191 10.03 -12.96 29.52
C GLN A 191 10.61 -13.32 28.15
N CYS A 192 10.97 -12.31 27.34
CA CYS A 192 11.63 -12.52 26.06
C CYS A 192 13.05 -13.08 26.24
N GLY A 193 13.46 -13.89 25.26
CA GLY A 193 14.87 -14.18 25.05
C GLY A 193 15.63 -12.91 24.73
N PHE A 194 16.82 -12.76 25.32
CA PHE A 194 17.74 -11.70 24.99
C PHE A 194 18.64 -12.16 23.83
N VAL A 195 18.82 -11.30 22.85
CA VAL A 195 19.77 -11.48 21.74
C VAL A 195 20.52 -10.18 21.55
N ASP A 196 21.85 -10.25 21.55
CA ASP A 196 22.71 -9.08 21.38
C ASP A 196 23.07 -8.86 19.90
N THR A 197 23.51 -7.65 19.56
CA THR A 197 23.88 -7.27 18.19
C THR A 197 24.92 -8.22 17.57
N PRO A 198 26.00 -8.62 18.27
CA PRO A 198 26.97 -9.56 17.71
C PRO A 198 26.38 -10.96 17.42
N GLU A 199 25.34 -11.37 18.14
CA GLU A 199 24.65 -12.63 17.87
C GLU A 199 23.81 -12.52 16.60
N VAL A 200 23.12 -11.39 16.42
CA VAL A 200 22.37 -11.11 15.17
C VAL A 200 23.32 -11.06 13.98
N GLU A 201 24.50 -10.44 14.12
CA GLU A 201 25.51 -10.39 13.05
C GLU A 201 25.98 -11.79 12.65
N LYS A 202 26.27 -12.65 13.62
CA LYS A 202 26.65 -14.06 13.38
C LYS A 202 25.54 -14.84 12.69
N ILE A 203 24.27 -14.61 13.06
CA ILE A 203 23.13 -15.25 12.41
C ILE A 203 23.03 -14.77 10.95
N CYS A 204 23.11 -13.46 10.69
CA CYS A 204 23.07 -12.91 9.35
C CYS A 204 24.24 -13.40 8.49
N GLU A 205 25.43 -13.54 9.06
CA GLU A 205 26.60 -14.10 8.37
C GLU A 205 26.43 -15.59 8.07
N PHE A 206 25.97 -16.37 9.04
CA PHE A 206 25.68 -17.79 8.84
C PHE A 206 24.66 -17.99 7.73
N VAL A 207 23.55 -17.25 7.73
CA VAL A 207 22.54 -17.31 6.66
C VAL A 207 23.12 -16.85 5.33
N GLY A 208 23.80 -15.70 5.30
CA GLY A 208 24.37 -15.14 4.07
C GLY A 208 25.46 -16.01 3.43
N SER A 209 26.12 -16.86 4.22
CA SER A 209 27.10 -17.83 3.72
C SER A 209 26.48 -19.05 3.02
N GLN A 210 25.18 -19.28 3.21
CA GLN A 210 24.46 -20.37 2.56
C GLN A 210 24.09 -19.99 1.12
N GLN A 211 23.84 -21.01 0.29
CA GLN A 211 23.35 -20.81 -1.07
C GLN A 211 22.00 -20.04 -1.05
N GLY A 212 22.03 -18.79 -1.49
CA GLY A 212 20.82 -17.96 -1.67
C GLY A 212 20.10 -18.25 -2.98
N PHE A 213 18.94 -17.62 -3.15
CA PHE A 213 18.19 -17.63 -4.40
C PHE A 213 18.87 -16.80 -5.49
N ALA A 214 18.47 -17.01 -6.75
CA ALA A 214 18.99 -16.26 -7.89
C ALA A 214 18.79 -14.74 -7.71
N GLN A 215 17.60 -14.36 -7.24
CA GLN A 215 17.20 -13.00 -6.93
C GLN A 215 16.36 -12.99 -5.65
N SER A 216 16.22 -11.82 -5.04
CA SER A 216 15.26 -11.56 -3.96
C SER A 216 13.83 -11.75 -4.46
N TYR A 217 12.88 -11.87 -3.53
CA TYR A 217 11.48 -11.98 -3.90
C TYR A 217 10.97 -10.62 -4.41
N GLU A 218 10.68 -10.53 -5.69
CA GLU A 218 10.14 -9.30 -6.28
C GLU A 218 8.65 -9.21 -5.99
N LEU A 219 8.26 -8.11 -5.36
CA LEU A 219 6.85 -7.75 -5.23
C LEU A 219 6.31 -7.24 -6.58
N PRO A 220 5.00 -7.39 -6.84
CA PRO A 220 4.41 -6.82 -8.04
C PRO A 220 4.59 -5.29 -8.03
N PRO A 221 4.68 -4.64 -9.20
CA PRO A 221 4.67 -3.19 -9.23
C PRO A 221 3.44 -2.68 -8.48
N PRO A 222 3.56 -1.62 -7.68
CA PRO A 222 2.40 -0.98 -7.10
C PRO A 222 1.42 -0.64 -8.23
N PRO A 223 0.11 -0.56 -7.95
CA PRO A 223 -0.80 0.09 -8.89
C PRO A 223 -0.15 1.42 -9.26
N ALA A 224 -0.08 1.75 -10.54
CA ALA A 224 0.39 3.06 -10.96
C ALA A 224 -0.32 4.05 -10.04
N GLU A 225 0.45 4.78 -9.23
CA GLU A 225 -0.12 5.93 -8.59
C GLU A 225 -0.71 6.72 -9.76
N ALA A 226 -1.97 7.10 -9.67
CA ALA A 226 -2.34 8.34 -10.32
C ALA A 226 -1.61 9.47 -9.54
N SER A 227 -0.29 9.43 -9.32
CA SER A 227 0.66 10.09 -10.20
C SER A 227 0.08 10.30 -11.58
N GLU A 228 -0.36 11.53 -11.78
CA GLU A 228 -0.51 12.19 -13.06
C GLU A 228 0.77 11.95 -13.87
N SER A 229 0.87 10.76 -14.48
CA SER A 229 1.69 10.57 -15.65
C SER A 229 1.06 11.51 -16.66
N SER A 230 1.78 12.60 -16.91
CA SER A 230 1.72 13.48 -18.06
C SER A 230 1.96 12.68 -19.34
N GLY A 231 1.09 11.70 -19.59
CA GLY A 231 0.90 10.98 -20.83
C GLY A 231 -0.48 11.37 -21.33
N GLY A 232 -0.53 11.88 -22.56
CA GLY A 232 -1.70 12.55 -23.14
C GLY A 232 -3.02 11.88 -22.80
N ILE A 233 -3.91 12.67 -22.18
CA ILE A 233 -5.30 12.28 -21.98
C ILE A 233 -5.94 12.23 -23.36
N ASP A 234 -6.25 11.02 -23.82
CA ASP A 234 -7.10 10.82 -24.99
C ASP A 234 -8.44 11.53 -24.76
N GLN A 235 -8.97 12.17 -25.82
CA GLN A 235 -10.18 12.99 -25.74
C GLN A 235 -11.43 12.25 -25.24
N GLU A 236 -11.41 10.92 -25.23
CA GLU A 236 -12.53 10.06 -24.82
C GLU A 236 -12.74 9.98 -23.29
N ASP A 237 -11.76 10.40 -22.46
CA ASP A 237 -11.83 10.32 -20.99
C ASP A 237 -12.09 11.67 -20.29
N ARG A 238 -12.56 12.69 -21.03
CA ARG A 238 -12.90 14.01 -20.48
C ARG A 238 -14.13 13.93 -19.57
N ASP A 239 -14.05 14.59 -18.40
CA ASP A 239 -15.21 14.68 -17.50
C ASP A 239 -16.37 15.42 -18.21
N PRO A 240 -17.63 14.97 -18.09
CA PRO A 240 -18.77 15.62 -18.75
C PRO A 240 -18.92 17.12 -18.45
N MET A 241 -18.36 17.60 -17.33
CA MET A 241 -18.39 19.01 -16.94
C MET A 241 -17.13 19.79 -17.35
N PHE A 242 -16.27 19.20 -18.18
CA PHE A 242 -15.00 19.79 -18.60
C PHE A 242 -15.17 21.18 -19.26
N GLU A 243 -16.05 21.29 -20.24
CA GLU A 243 -16.29 22.56 -20.93
C GLU A 243 -16.90 23.62 -20.00
N ASP A 244 -17.85 23.22 -19.15
CA ASP A 244 -18.48 24.12 -18.19
C ASP A 244 -17.47 24.60 -17.15
N ALA A 245 -16.55 23.73 -16.72
CA ALA A 245 -15.45 24.10 -15.85
C ALA A 245 -14.49 25.08 -16.54
N ALA A 246 -14.13 24.83 -17.80
CA ALA A 246 -13.30 25.74 -18.58
C ALA A 246 -13.92 27.14 -18.68
N ARG A 247 -15.21 27.24 -19.02
CA ARG A 247 -15.94 28.51 -19.10
C ARG A 247 -15.93 29.25 -17.76
N VAL A 248 -16.16 28.54 -16.65
CA VAL A 248 -16.12 29.13 -15.30
C VAL A 248 -14.73 29.67 -14.95
N LEU A 249 -13.65 28.95 -15.27
CA LEU A 249 -12.30 29.40 -14.98
C LEU A 249 -11.91 30.62 -15.84
N VAL A 250 -12.24 30.61 -17.13
CA VAL A 250 -11.96 31.73 -18.05
C VAL A 250 -12.77 32.97 -17.69
N MET A 251 -14.04 32.82 -17.33
CA MET A 251 -14.89 33.94 -16.89
C MET A 251 -14.34 34.62 -15.63
N HIS A 252 -13.81 33.83 -14.68
CA HIS A 252 -13.31 34.34 -13.41
C HIS A 252 -11.80 34.60 -13.39
N GLN A 253 -11.08 34.23 -14.46
CA GLN A 253 -9.62 34.33 -14.57
C GLN A 253 -8.86 33.76 -13.36
N GLN A 254 -9.39 32.69 -12.76
CA GLN A 254 -8.85 32.09 -11.53
C GLN A 254 -8.98 30.56 -11.53
N GLY A 255 -7.88 29.83 -11.78
CA GLY A 255 -7.84 28.36 -11.82
C GLY A 255 -7.73 27.72 -10.44
N SER A 256 -8.81 27.70 -9.67
CA SER A 256 -8.82 27.06 -8.33
C SER A 256 -9.90 26.01 -8.18
N THR A 257 -9.56 24.90 -7.51
CA THR A 257 -10.48 23.79 -7.21
C THR A 257 -11.71 24.26 -6.44
N SER A 258 -11.51 25.14 -5.44
CA SER A 258 -12.58 25.70 -4.60
C SER A 258 -13.56 26.61 -5.38
N LEU A 259 -13.14 27.22 -6.49
CA LEU A 259 -14.04 27.95 -7.38
C LEU A 259 -14.99 26.98 -8.08
N LEU A 260 -14.46 25.90 -8.66
CA LEU A 260 -15.26 24.88 -9.34
C LEU A 260 -16.22 24.16 -8.40
N GLN A 261 -15.78 23.83 -7.18
CA GLN A 261 -16.65 23.23 -6.17
C GLN A 261 -17.89 24.07 -5.88
N ARG A 262 -17.72 25.40 -5.74
CA ARG A 262 -18.83 26.31 -5.41
C ARG A 262 -19.74 26.59 -6.60
N LYS A 263 -19.16 26.81 -7.78
CA LYS A 263 -19.89 27.20 -9.00
C LYS A 263 -20.61 26.04 -9.65
N LEU A 264 -19.98 24.87 -9.68
CA LEU A 264 -20.50 23.66 -10.33
C LEU A 264 -21.05 22.62 -9.34
N LYS A 265 -21.06 22.94 -8.03
CA LYS A 265 -21.52 22.04 -6.95
C LYS A 265 -20.83 20.68 -6.96
N LEU A 266 -19.53 20.68 -7.22
CA LEU A 266 -18.71 19.47 -7.35
C LEU A 266 -18.03 19.09 -6.03
N GLY A 267 -17.85 17.78 -5.82
CA GLY A 267 -17.01 17.25 -4.73
C GLY A 267 -15.52 17.53 -4.98
N TYR A 268 -14.72 17.58 -3.90
CA TYR A 268 -13.29 17.97 -3.95
C TYR A 268 -12.48 17.16 -4.95
N ASN A 269 -12.58 15.82 -4.90
CA ASN A 269 -11.83 14.93 -5.79
C ASN A 269 -12.21 15.03 -7.27
N ARG A 270 -13.43 15.48 -7.58
CA ARG A 270 -13.88 15.69 -8.97
C ARG A 270 -13.46 17.07 -9.48
N ALA A 271 -13.54 18.08 -8.62
CA ALA A 271 -13.04 19.43 -8.93
C ALA A 271 -11.51 19.46 -9.09
N GLY A 272 -10.77 18.64 -8.33
CA GLY A 272 -9.34 18.38 -8.54
C GLY A 272 -9.07 17.84 -9.93
N ARG A 273 -9.65 16.68 -10.26
CA ARG A 273 -9.52 16.07 -11.60
C ARG A 273 -9.82 17.02 -12.76
N LEU A 274 -10.84 17.86 -12.64
CA LEU A 274 -11.15 18.86 -13.67
C LEU A 274 -10.06 19.93 -13.80
N ILE A 275 -9.44 20.37 -12.70
CA ILE A 275 -8.31 21.30 -12.74
C ILE A 275 -7.13 20.66 -13.48
N ASP A 276 -6.84 19.40 -13.22
CA ASP A 276 -5.70 18.70 -13.83
C ASP A 276 -5.96 18.43 -15.32
N GLN A 277 -7.20 18.09 -15.70
CA GLN A 277 -7.61 17.99 -17.12
C GLN A 277 -7.50 19.35 -17.85
N LEU A 278 -7.87 20.46 -17.20
CA LEU A 278 -7.80 21.79 -17.79
C LEU A 278 -6.36 22.30 -17.92
N GLU A 279 -5.45 21.87 -17.03
CA GLU A 279 -4.01 22.11 -17.17
C GLU A 279 -3.46 21.33 -18.37
N ALA A 280 -3.79 20.05 -18.48
CA ALA A 280 -3.36 19.19 -19.59
C ALA A 280 -3.85 19.72 -20.95
N ALA A 281 -5.03 20.34 -20.98
CA ALA A 281 -5.58 20.99 -22.17
C ALA A 281 -4.99 22.39 -22.47
N GLY A 282 -4.06 22.88 -21.64
CA GLY A 282 -3.43 24.19 -21.81
C GLY A 282 -4.35 25.39 -21.50
N ILE A 283 -5.47 25.17 -20.81
CA ILE A 283 -6.42 26.24 -20.45
C ILE A 283 -5.95 26.98 -19.19
N ILE A 284 -5.29 26.26 -18.27
CA ILE A 284 -4.65 26.82 -17.09
C ILE A 284 -3.18 26.43 -17.01
N GLY A 285 -2.39 27.25 -16.33
CA GLY A 285 -0.97 27.04 -16.11
C GLY A 285 -0.68 26.02 -15.00
N PRO A 286 0.61 25.73 -14.79
CA PRO A 286 1.04 24.69 -13.88
C PRO A 286 0.70 24.98 -12.42
N PHE A 287 0.79 23.94 -11.59
CA PHE A 287 0.57 24.04 -10.15
C PHE A 287 1.50 25.06 -9.48
N GLU A 288 0.92 26.12 -8.90
CA GLU A 288 1.64 27.18 -8.15
C GLU A 288 1.44 27.05 -6.63
N GLY A 289 1.56 25.84 -6.08
CA GLY A 289 1.47 25.61 -4.64
C GLY A 289 0.08 25.91 -4.06
N SER A 290 0.00 26.78 -3.06
CA SER A 290 -1.27 27.13 -2.39
C SER A 290 -2.08 28.24 -3.09
N LYS A 291 -1.57 28.79 -4.20
CA LYS A 291 -2.25 29.84 -4.97
C LYS A 291 -3.13 29.26 -6.07
N ALA A 292 -4.11 30.05 -6.50
CA ALA A 292 -4.91 29.71 -7.67
C ALA A 292 -4.03 29.72 -8.92
N ARG A 293 -4.19 28.70 -9.77
CA ARG A 293 -3.43 28.57 -11.01
C ARG A 293 -3.81 29.70 -11.98
N LYS A 294 -2.83 30.19 -12.73
CA LYS A 294 -3.04 31.23 -13.75
C LYS A 294 -3.87 30.66 -14.90
N VAL A 295 -4.90 31.38 -15.34
CA VAL A 295 -5.65 31.01 -16.54
C VAL A 295 -4.87 31.52 -17.76
N LEU A 296 -4.62 30.64 -18.73
CA LEU A 296 -3.83 30.96 -19.93
C LEU A 296 -4.70 31.50 -21.06
N VAL A 297 -6.00 31.22 -21.02
CA VAL A 297 -6.98 31.67 -22.01
C VAL A 297 -7.63 32.99 -21.57
N PRO A 298 -7.53 34.07 -22.36
CA PRO A 298 -7.93 35.41 -21.93
C PRO A 298 -9.44 35.67 -21.98
N ASP A 299 -10.17 35.04 -22.90
CA ASP A 299 -11.60 35.26 -23.11
C ASP A 299 -12.33 34.03 -23.65
N GLU A 300 -13.66 34.08 -23.62
CA GLU A 300 -14.54 32.98 -24.02
C GLU A 300 -14.42 32.66 -25.52
N ALA A 301 -14.18 33.67 -26.38
CA ALA A 301 -13.98 33.46 -27.82
C ALA A 301 -12.71 32.64 -28.11
N SER A 302 -11.63 32.91 -27.38
CA SER A 302 -10.37 32.16 -27.46
C SER A 302 -10.54 30.73 -26.93
N LEU A 303 -11.39 30.54 -25.91
CA LEU A 303 -11.74 29.22 -25.39
C LEU A 303 -12.51 28.40 -26.43
N GLU A 304 -13.50 28.99 -27.10
CA GLU A 304 -14.28 28.31 -28.14
C GLU A 304 -13.41 27.83 -29.31
N GLN A 305 -12.45 28.65 -29.74
CA GLN A 305 -11.48 28.26 -30.78
C GLN A 305 -10.60 27.08 -30.35
N LEU A 306 -10.18 27.05 -29.08
CA LEU A 306 -9.38 25.95 -28.51
C LEU A 306 -10.21 24.65 -28.41
N LEU A 307 -11.48 24.74 -28.01
CA LEU A 307 -12.37 23.58 -27.95
C LEU A 307 -12.69 23.03 -29.35
N GLN A 308 -12.96 23.90 -30.34
CA GLN A 308 -13.24 23.51 -31.73
C GLN A 308 -12.03 22.92 -32.46
N SER A 309 -10.83 23.47 -32.23
CA SER A 309 -9.59 22.91 -32.80
C SER A 309 -9.28 21.53 -32.23
N SER A 310 -9.61 21.28 -30.96
CA SER A 310 -9.46 19.95 -30.36
C SER A 310 -10.38 18.91 -31.00
N SER A 311 -11.60 19.26 -31.41
CA SER A 311 -12.54 18.32 -32.04
C SER A 311 -12.24 17.97 -33.51
N THR A 312 -11.36 18.71 -34.20
CA THR A 312 -11.16 18.55 -35.67
C THR A 312 -9.97 17.64 -36.05
N THR A 313 -9.22 17.13 -35.07
CA THR A 313 -8.04 16.26 -35.33
C THR A 313 -8.42 14.78 -35.53
N THR A 314 -9.71 14.47 -35.70
CA THR A 314 -10.25 13.10 -35.70
C THR A 314 -11.03 12.77 -36.99
N GLU A 315 -10.42 13.04 -38.15
CA GLU A 315 -10.74 12.38 -39.43
C GLU A 315 -9.46 11.93 -40.14
#